data_AF-A0A841U1T6-F1
#
_entry.id   AF-A0A841U1T6-F1
#
_cell.length_a   1.000
_cell.length_b   1.000
_cell.length_c   1.000
_cell.angle_alpha   90.00
_cell.angle_beta   90.00
_cell.angle_gamma   90.00
#
_symmetry.space_group_name_H-M   'P 1'
#
loop_
_entity.id
_entity.type
_entity.pdbx_description
1 polymer ?
#
loop_
_entity_poly.entity_id
_entity_poly.type
_entity_poly.pdbx_seq_one_letter_code
_entity_poly.pdbx_strand_id
1 'polypeptide(L)' 'MKFNELDTKLQEVVNRFNTEMKFNLDTFEQSHDGDQLTKRDMEEISRQVFYALNDFRRAIVEFVKSEGRA' A
#
# COMPACT_ATOMS: atom_id res chain seq x y z
N MET A 1 -2.69 14.48 15.66
CA MET A 1 -3.10 14.38 14.25
C MET A 1 -4.60 14.51 14.22
N LYS A 2 -5.17 15.38 13.38
CA LYS A 2 -6.64 15.52 13.28
C LYS A 2 -7.23 14.46 12.36
N PHE A 3 -8.54 14.21 12.47
CA PHE A 3 -9.23 13.22 11.63
C PHE A 3 -9.00 13.44 10.13
N ASN A 4 -9.12 14.68 9.63
CA ASN A 4 -8.90 14.99 8.21
C ASN A 4 -7.46 14.71 7.76
N GLU A 5 -6.48 14.85 8.65
CA GLU A 5 -5.08 14.52 8.37
C GLU A 5 -4.88 12.99 8.32
N LEU A 6 -5.57 12.24 9.18
CA LEU A 6 -5.61 10.78 9.10
C LEU A 6 -6.19 10.33 7.76
N ASP A 7 -7.37 10.83 7.40
CA ASP A 7 -8.07 10.47 6.17
C ASP A 7 -7.20 10.73 4.93
N THR A 8 -6.57 11.91 4.88
CA THR A 8 -5.61 12.26 3.81
C THR A 8 -4.45 11.26 3.75
N LYS A 9 -3.81 10.95 4.89
CA LYS A 9 -2.71 9.96 4.93
C LYS A 9 -3.16 8.57 4.48
N LEU A 10 -4.34 8.11 4.91
CA LEU A 10 -4.86 6.80 4.51
C LEU A 10 -5.14 6.77 3.00
N GLN A 11 -5.72 7.84 2.45
CA GLN A 11 -5.98 7.95 1.02
C GLN A 11 -4.68 7.98 0.19
N GLU A 12 -3.63 8.65 0.68
CA GLU A 12 -2.30 8.62 0.06
C GLU A 12 -1.72 7.20 0.01
N VAL A 13 -1.86 6.41 1.08
CA VAL A 13 -1.39 5.01 1.11
C VAL A 13 -2.14 4.16 0.08
N VAL A 14 -3.47 4.30 -0.02
CA VAL A 14 -4.27 3.59 -1.05
C VAL A 14 -3.84 3.99 -2.45
N ASN A 15 -3.70 5.29 -2.70
CA ASN A 15 -3.35 5.81 -4.02
C ASN A 15 -1.95 5.34 -4.44
N ARG A 16 -1.00 5.30 -3.51
CA ARG A 16 0.35 4.77 -3.77
C ARG A 16 0.31 3.29 -4.12
N PHE A 17 -0.34 2.48 -3.29
CA PHE A 17 -0.49 1.04 -3.55
C PHE A 17 -1.16 0.78 -4.90
N ASN A 18 -2.25 1.49 -5.21
CA ASN A 18 -2.94 1.36 -6.50
C ASN A 18 -2.05 1.75 -7.68
N THR A 19 -1.24 2.81 -7.53
CA THR A 19 -0.30 3.24 -8.58
C THR A 19 0.78 2.19 -8.81
N GLU A 20 1.35 1.63 -7.75
CA GLU A 20 2.35 0.56 -7.84
C GLU A 20 1.77 -0.71 -8.48
N MET A 21 0.55 -1.11 -8.09
CA MET A 21 -0.13 -2.28 -8.67
C MET A 21 -0.45 -2.09 -10.15
N LYS A 22 -0.91 -0.90 -10.55
CA LYS A 22 -1.14 -0.58 -11.97
C LYS A 22 0.15 -0.61 -12.77
N PHE A 23 1.22 0.00 -12.24
CA PHE A 23 2.52 -0.03 -12.89
C PHE A 23 3.03 -1.47 -13.09
N ASN A 24 2.90 -2.32 -12.07
CA ASN A 24 3.27 -3.74 -12.17
C ASN A 24 2.45 -4.47 -13.24
N LEU A 25 1.15 -4.16 -13.36
CA LEU A 25 0.29 -4.74 -14.39
C LEU A 25 0.68 -4.25 -15.80
N ASP A 26 0.85 -2.94 -15.98
CA ASP A 26 1.18 -2.32 -17.27
C ASP A 26 2.57 -2.75 -17.79
N THR A 27 3.46 -3.18 -16.88
CA THR A 27 4.82 -3.64 -17.21
C THR A 27 4.98 -5.16 -17.12
N PHE A 28 3.90 -5.89 -16.83
CA PHE A 28 3.93 -7.34 -16.63
C PHE A 28 4.46 -8.08 -17.86
N GLU A 29 3.90 -7.79 -19.03
CA GLU A 29 4.28 -8.38 -20.32
C GLU A 29 5.69 -7.95 -20.79
N GLN A 30 6.24 -6.86 -20.25
CA GLN A 30 7.62 -6.43 -20.58
C GLN A 30 8.67 -7.26 -19.83
N SER A 31 8.27 -7.88 -18.72
CA SER A 31 9.16 -8.61 -17.82
C SER A 31 8.89 -10.12 -17.79
N HIS A 32 7.81 -10.57 -18.42
CA HIS A 32 7.40 -11.97 -18.51
C HIS A 32 7.16 -12.39 -19.96
N ASP A 33 7.77 -13.50 -20.36
CA ASP A 33 7.49 -14.15 -21.64
C ASP A 33 6.26 -15.07 -21.45
N GLY A 34 5.06 -14.50 -21.57
CA GLY A 34 3.76 -15.17 -21.45
C GLY A 34 2.89 -14.77 -20.24
N ASP A 35 1.63 -15.21 -20.22
CA ASP A 35 0.58 -14.75 -19.28
C ASP A 35 0.60 -15.42 -17.89
N GLN A 36 1.75 -15.94 -17.43
CA GLN A 36 1.82 -16.71 -16.20
C GLN A 36 2.44 -15.92 -15.05
N LEU A 37 1.69 -15.80 -13.95
CA LEU A 37 2.22 -15.30 -12.68
C LEU A 37 3.28 -16.25 -12.13
N THR A 38 4.45 -15.71 -11.84
CA THR A 38 5.52 -16.45 -11.18
C THR A 38 5.41 -16.34 -9.67
N LYS A 39 6.12 -17.22 -8.95
CA LYS A 39 6.28 -17.10 -7.49
C LYS A 39 6.84 -15.73 -7.09
N ARG A 40 7.76 -15.18 -7.88
CA ARG A 40 8.40 -13.87 -7.61
C ARG A 40 7.38 -12.74 -7.67
N ASP A 41 6.44 -12.80 -8.60
CA ASP A 41 5.37 -11.79 -8.71
C ASP A 41 4.44 -11.86 -7.51
N MET A 42 4.08 -13.07 -7.09
CA MET A 42 3.28 -13.27 -5.88
C MET A 42 4.00 -12.79 -4.61
N GLU A 43 5.32 -12.97 -4.53
CA GLU A 43 6.13 -12.42 -3.44
C GLU A 43 6.18 -10.90 -3.47
N GLU A 44 6.24 -10.27 -4.65
CA GLU A 44 6.23 -8.82 -4.79
C GLU A 44 4.88 -8.22 -4.39
N ILE A 45 3.77 -8.80 -4.88
CA ILE A 45 2.41 -8.42 -4.48
C ILE A 45 2.26 -8.56 -2.95
N SER A 46 2.72 -9.67 -2.38
CA SER A 46 2.69 -9.90 -0.93
C SER A 46 3.45 -8.82 -0.16
N ARG A 47 4.64 -8.41 -0.64
CA ARG A 47 5.41 -7.30 -0.05
C ARG A 47 4.67 -5.97 -0.13
N GLN A 48 4.14 -5.61 -1.30
CA GLN A 48 3.41 -4.36 -1.50
C GLN A 48 2.17 -4.28 -0.60
N VAL A 49 1.40 -5.37 -0.52
CA VAL A 49 0.24 -5.47 0.39
C VAL A 49 0.66 -5.32 1.85
N PHE A 50 1.73 -6.01 2.26
CA PHE A 50 2.24 -5.91 3.62
C PHE A 50 2.64 -4.47 3.99
N TYR A 51 3.36 -3.78 3.10
CA TYR A 51 3.76 -2.39 3.34
C TYR A 51 2.57 -1.45 3.42
N ALA A 52 1.62 -1.56 2.49
CA ALA A 52 0.40 -0.74 2.52
C ALA A 52 -0.38 -0.95 3.83
N LEU A 53 -0.61 -2.20 4.23
CA LEU A 53 -1.34 -2.51 5.47
C LEU A 53 -0.58 -2.04 6.73
N ASN A 54 0.75 -2.17 6.75
CA ASN A 54 1.54 -1.69 7.87
C ASN A 54 1.51 -0.16 7.97
N ASP A 55 1.56 0.56 6.85
CA ASP A 55 1.46 2.02 6.84
C ASP A 55 0.06 2.50 7.28
N PHE A 56 -1.00 1.82 6.82
CA PHE A 56 -2.36 1.99 7.35
C PHE A 56 -2.40 1.86 8.88
N ARG A 57 -1.90 0.73 9.40
CA ARG A 57 -1.85 0.46 10.84
C ARG A 57 -1.08 1.56 11.58
N ARG A 58 0.07 1.98 11.06
CA ARG A 58 0.91 3.03 11.68
C ARG A 58 0.18 4.36 11.75
N ALA A 59 -0.48 4.79 10.67
CA ALA A 59 -1.24 6.04 10.65
C ALA A 59 -2.38 6.04 11.68
N ILE A 60 -3.13 4.93 11.78
CA ILE A 60 -4.20 4.78 12.77
C ILE A 60 -3.65 4.80 14.20
N VAL A 61 -2.57 4.06 14.47
CA VAL A 61 -1.95 4.04 15.81
C VAL A 61 -1.42 5.43 16.19
N GLU A 62 -0.83 6.16 15.25
CA GLU A 62 -0.36 7.54 15.46
C GLU A 62 -1.53 8.47 15.82
N PHE A 63 -2.66 8.35 15.10
CA PHE A 63 -3.88 9.10 15.39
C PHE A 63 -4.37 8.84 16.82
N VAL A 64 -4.59 7.56 17.16
CA VAL A 64 -5.11 7.14 18.47
C VAL A 64 -4.19 7.60 19.60
N LYS A 65 -2.87 7.48 19.43
CA LYS A 65 -1.90 7.98 20.42
C LYS A 65 -1.95 9.50 20.61
N SER A 66 -2.29 10.24 19.55
CA SER A 66 -2.41 11.70 19.62
C SER A 66 -3.71 12.15 20.30
N GLU A 67 -4.79 11.37 20.18
CA GLU A 67 -6.07 11.61 20.85
C GLU A 67 -6.05 11.13 22.32
N GLY A 68 -5.40 10.00 22.61
CA GLY A 68 -5.27 9.45 23.98
C GLY A 68 -4.25 10.17 24.88
N ARG A 69 -3.70 11.31 24.44
CA ARG A 69 -2.87 12.23 25.21
C ARG A 69 -3.60 13.52 25.60
N ALA A 70 -4.93 13.54 25.48
CA ALA A 70 -5.80 14.60 26.01
C ALA A 70 -6.08 14.43 27.50
#